data_AF-A0A0P9DX35-F1
#
_entry.id   AF-A0A0P9DX35-F1
#
_cell.length_a   1.000
_cell.length_b   1.000
_cell.length_c   1.000
_cell.angle_alpha   90.00
_cell.angle_beta   90.00
_cell.angle_gamma   90.00
#
_symmetry.space_group_name_H-M   'P 1'
#
loop_
_entity.id
_entity.type
_entity.pdbx_description
1 polymer ?
#
loop_
_entity_poly.entity_id
_entity_poly.type
_entity_poly.pdbx_seq_one_letter_code
_entity_poly.pdbx_strand_id
1 'polypeptide(L)'
;MLFSLIPPPRAHSEVIIGCYFYVWYDEGWGSRHWNDSISNIVVDTPSYYNYYSSQNVTHLRKQIKLMKDVGVDFVIISWWGNNGYEDNATLRFIDANIEENLPLKFCIIIEPYTGSINYTFVYYYIYDHYASPYSSIYVKWRGYP
;
A
#
# COMPACT_ATOMS: atom_id res chain seq x y z
N MET A 1 28.15 11.60 -18.24
CA MET A 1 26.96 12.47 -18.25
C MET A 1 25.76 11.56 -18.05
N LEU A 2 25.27 11.43 -16.81
CA LEU A 2 24.18 10.52 -16.45
C LEU A 2 22.87 11.31 -16.56
N PHE A 3 22.02 10.99 -17.54
CA PHE A 3 20.69 11.59 -17.63
C PHE A 3 19.81 11.04 -16.51
N SER A 4 19.43 11.90 -15.58
CA SER A 4 18.41 11.62 -14.58
C SER A 4 17.07 11.41 -15.30
N LEU A 5 16.52 10.20 -15.24
CA LEU A 5 15.18 9.85 -15.75
C LEU A 5 14.04 10.30 -14.82
N ILE A 6 14.31 11.21 -13.89
CA ILE A 6 13.28 11.70 -12.98
C ILE A 6 12.45 12.74 -13.76
N PRO A 7 11.18 12.46 -14.08
CA PRO A 7 10.33 13.44 -14.73
C PRO A 7 10.21 14.70 -13.85
N PRO A 8 10.08 15.89 -14.46
CA PRO A 8 9.89 17.12 -13.69
C PRO A 8 8.62 17.03 -12.83
N PRO A 9 8.54 17.74 -11.69
CA PRO A 9 7.33 17.80 -10.88
C PRO A 9 6.15 18.23 -11.74
N ARG A 10 5.13 17.38 -11.86
CA ARG A 10 3.96 17.63 -12.71
C ARG A 10 3.19 18.83 -12.14
N ALA A 11 2.92 19.83 -12.97
CA ALA A 11 1.89 20.82 -12.65
C ALA A 11 0.55 20.08 -12.50
N HIS A 12 -0.14 20.26 -11.37
CA HIS A 12 -1.39 19.57 -11.00
C HIS A 12 -2.37 19.51 -12.18
N SER A 13 -2.35 18.40 -12.91
CA SER A 13 -3.26 18.11 -14.02
C SER A 13 -4.41 17.25 -13.50
N GLU A 14 -5.56 17.29 -14.14
CA GLU A 14 -6.80 16.56 -13.79
C GLU A 14 -6.66 15.02 -13.66
N VAL A 15 -5.53 14.45 -14.04
CA VAL A 15 -5.28 13.00 -13.98
C VAL A 15 -4.66 12.63 -12.63
N ILE A 16 -5.38 11.84 -11.86
CA ILE A 16 -4.93 11.23 -10.61
C ILE A 16 -4.30 9.87 -10.92
N ILE A 17 -3.09 9.61 -10.42
CA ILE A 17 -2.32 8.39 -10.63
C ILE A 17 -2.39 7.51 -9.38
N GLY A 18 -2.91 6.30 -9.55
CA GLY A 18 -2.97 5.28 -8.50
C GLY A 18 -2.08 4.08 -8.80
N CYS A 19 -1.60 3.38 -7.77
CA CYS A 19 -0.99 2.06 -7.93
C CYS A 19 -1.53 1.02 -6.94
N TYR A 20 -1.51 -0.25 -7.35
CA TYR A 20 -1.76 -1.36 -6.43
C TYR A 20 -0.57 -1.55 -5.51
N PHE A 21 -0.84 -1.73 -4.22
CA PHE A 21 0.19 -1.89 -3.21
C PHE A 21 -0.11 -3.13 -2.34
N TYR A 22 0.78 -4.13 -2.44
CA TYR A 22 0.65 -5.39 -1.72
C TYR A 22 1.52 -5.38 -0.46
N VAL A 23 0.88 -5.45 0.70
CA VAL A 23 1.54 -5.36 2.02
C VAL A 23 1.75 -6.75 2.68
N TRP A 24 1.99 -7.74 1.83
CA TRP A 24 1.97 -9.15 2.19
C TRP A 24 3.36 -9.83 2.23
N TYR A 25 4.46 -9.07 2.13
CA TYR A 25 5.82 -9.65 2.21
C TYR A 25 6.37 -9.71 3.64
N ASP A 26 7.09 -10.75 4.03
CA ASP A 26 7.85 -10.82 5.30
C ASP A 26 9.34 -11.05 5.08
N GLU A 27 10.16 -10.83 6.12
CA GLU A 27 11.61 -10.98 6.00
C GLU A 27 12.02 -12.45 5.78
N GLY A 28 12.98 -12.66 4.89
CA GLY A 28 13.72 -13.92 4.80
C GLY A 28 13.33 -14.85 3.65
N TRP A 29 14.30 -15.66 3.23
CA TRP A 29 14.25 -16.57 2.07
C TRP A 29 13.52 -17.89 2.38
N GLY A 30 12.35 -17.81 3.02
CA GLY A 30 11.63 -19.01 3.46
C GLY A 30 10.11 -18.89 3.58
N SER A 31 9.57 -17.67 3.60
CA SER A 31 8.24 -17.24 3.11
C SER A 31 7.47 -16.29 4.04
N ARG A 32 6.85 -15.31 3.38
CA ARG A 32 5.41 -15.03 3.49
C ARG A 32 4.84 -14.48 2.17
N HIS A 33 5.54 -14.64 1.04
CA HIS A 33 5.14 -14.31 -0.35
C HIS A 33 6.37 -14.13 -1.27
N TRP A 34 7.61 -14.26 -0.75
CA TRP A 34 8.83 -14.13 -1.56
C TRP A 34 9.14 -15.30 -2.50
N ASN A 35 8.58 -16.50 -2.26
CA ASN A 35 8.60 -17.65 -3.16
C ASN A 35 7.80 -18.81 -2.54
N ASP A 36 6.59 -18.53 -2.06
CA ASP A 36 5.87 -19.42 -1.13
C ASP A 36 4.96 -20.45 -1.81
N SER A 37 4.74 -20.31 -3.12
CA SER A 37 4.02 -21.29 -3.94
C SER A 37 4.45 -21.23 -5.39
N ILE A 38 4.12 -22.27 -6.17
CA ILE A 38 4.34 -22.28 -7.63
C ILE A 38 3.60 -21.14 -8.35
N SER A 39 2.55 -20.60 -7.73
CA SER A 39 1.78 -19.47 -8.25
C SER A 39 2.33 -18.11 -7.82
N ASN A 40 3.26 -18.07 -6.87
CA ASN A 40 3.83 -16.85 -6.26
C ASN A 40 5.36 -16.83 -6.39
N ILE A 41 5.86 -17.18 -7.59
CA ILE A 41 7.30 -17.18 -7.85
C ILE A 41 7.75 -15.74 -8.12
N VAL A 42 8.56 -15.19 -7.22
CA VAL A 42 9.23 -13.91 -7.43
C VAL A 42 10.55 -14.18 -8.16
N VAL A 43 10.66 -13.69 -9.39
CA VAL A 43 11.86 -13.87 -10.25
C VAL A 43 12.83 -12.67 -10.20
N ASP A 44 12.34 -11.52 -9.75
CA ASP A 44 13.13 -10.30 -9.59
C ASP A 44 13.56 -10.10 -8.14
N THR A 45 14.62 -9.33 -7.93
CA THR A 45 15.09 -8.95 -6.58
C THR A 45 14.87 -7.46 -6.34
N PRO A 46 14.15 -7.06 -5.28
CA PRO A 46 13.99 -5.65 -4.93
C PRO A 46 15.35 -4.98 -4.74
N SER A 47 15.57 -3.84 -5.40
CA SER A 47 16.84 -3.11 -5.33
C SER A 47 17.15 -2.56 -3.93
N TYR A 48 16.13 -2.41 -3.09
CA TYR A 48 16.27 -1.98 -1.71
C TYR A 48 15.75 -3.07 -0.77
N TYR A 49 16.55 -3.38 0.25
CA TYR A 49 16.21 -4.27 1.36
C TYR A 49 15.90 -5.73 0.97
N ASN A 50 16.16 -6.11 -0.29
CA ASN A 50 16.00 -7.47 -0.81
C ASN A 50 14.65 -8.10 -0.37
N TYR A 51 14.67 -9.23 0.34
CA TYR A 51 13.50 -9.89 0.92
C TYR A 51 12.96 -9.12 2.13
N TYR A 52 12.36 -7.96 1.86
CA TYR A 52 11.85 -7.05 2.85
C TYR A 52 10.58 -7.56 3.54
N SER A 53 10.30 -7.04 4.73
CA SER A 53 9.00 -7.16 5.38
C SER A 53 8.13 -5.92 5.22
N SER A 54 6.85 -6.14 4.96
CA SER A 54 5.79 -5.13 4.95
C SER A 54 5.41 -4.65 6.35
N GLN A 55 5.91 -5.25 7.44
CA GLN A 55 5.77 -4.70 8.81
C GLN A 55 6.93 -3.77 9.18
N ASN A 56 8.00 -3.76 8.39
CA ASN A 56 9.18 -2.98 8.66
C ASN A 56 8.98 -1.54 8.17
N VAL A 57 8.79 -0.62 9.12
CA VAL A 57 8.50 0.79 8.87
C VAL A 57 9.59 1.48 8.04
N THR A 58 10.86 1.08 8.21
CA THR A 58 11.98 1.63 7.41
C THR A 58 11.83 1.27 5.93
N HIS A 59 11.39 0.05 5.63
CA HIS A 59 11.13 -0.39 4.26
C HIS A 59 9.92 0.33 3.67
N LEU A 60 8.83 0.44 4.44
CA LEU A 60 7.62 1.17 4.05
C LEU A 60 7.92 2.64 3.74
N ARG A 61 8.65 3.36 4.62
CA ARG A 61 9.05 4.76 4.37
C ARG A 61 9.83 4.92 3.07
N LYS A 62 10.72 3.98 2.74
CA LYS A 62 11.45 4.01 1.47
C LYS A 62 10.50 3.82 0.28
N GLN A 63 9.56 2.88 0.35
CA GLN A 63 8.58 2.65 -0.71
C GLN A 63 7.65 3.86 -0.90
N ILE A 64 7.15 4.46 0.19
CA ILE A 64 6.34 5.68 0.18
C ILE A 64 7.09 6.84 -0.50
N LYS A 65 8.36 7.05 -0.14
CA LYS A 65 9.20 8.08 -0.78
C LYS A 65 9.38 7.84 -2.27
N LEU A 66 9.63 6.59 -2.67
CA LEU A 66 9.73 6.23 -4.10
C LEU A 66 8.42 6.51 -4.85
N MET A 67 7.27 6.17 -4.27
CA MET A 67 5.95 6.46 -4.86
C MET A 67 5.74 7.96 -5.06
N LYS A 68 6.09 8.76 -4.06
CA LYS A 68 6.05 10.22 -4.16
C LYS A 68 7.01 10.76 -5.22
N ASP A 69 8.24 10.24 -5.29
CA ASP A 69 9.26 10.71 -6.23
C ASP A 69 8.89 10.43 -7.70
N VAL A 70 8.11 9.38 -7.97
CA VAL A 70 7.60 9.06 -9.33
C VAL A 70 6.22 9.65 -9.62
N GLY A 71 5.63 10.40 -8.68
CA GLY A 71 4.36 11.10 -8.88
C GLY A 71 3.11 10.24 -8.73
N VAL A 72 3.12 9.23 -7.87
CA VAL A 72 1.90 8.52 -7.44
C VAL A 72 1.10 9.40 -6.48
N ASP A 73 -0.19 9.58 -6.76
CA ASP A 73 -1.10 10.37 -5.93
C ASP A 73 -1.76 9.53 -4.83
N PHE A 74 -2.04 8.25 -5.10
CA PHE A 74 -2.61 7.33 -4.12
C PHE A 74 -2.22 5.87 -4.34
N VAL A 75 -2.35 5.08 -3.27
CA VAL A 75 -2.21 3.62 -3.32
C VAL A 75 -3.54 2.92 -3.07
N ILE A 76 -3.72 1.77 -3.72
CA ILE A 76 -4.82 0.83 -3.47
C ILE A 76 -4.21 -0.36 -2.73
N ILE A 77 -4.45 -0.44 -1.42
CA ILE A 77 -3.80 -1.41 -0.55
C ILE A 77 -4.61 -2.71 -0.50
N SER A 78 -3.96 -3.82 -0.86
CA SER A 78 -4.52 -5.17 -0.79
C SER A 78 -4.79 -5.57 0.66
N TRP A 79 -6.04 -5.90 0.98
CA TRP A 79 -6.47 -6.25 2.33
C TRP A 79 -7.23 -7.58 2.37
N TRP A 80 -6.83 -8.47 3.27
CA TRP A 80 -7.26 -9.88 3.33
C TRP A 80 -8.11 -10.24 4.56
N GLY A 81 -8.43 -9.28 5.42
CA GLY A 81 -9.20 -9.56 6.64
C GLY A 81 -8.72 -8.75 7.84
N ASN A 82 -9.64 -8.55 8.80
CA ASN A 82 -9.36 -7.80 10.02
C ASN A 82 -8.42 -8.60 10.93
N ASN A 83 -7.57 -7.89 11.69
CA ASN A 83 -6.56 -8.49 12.57
C ASN A 83 -5.58 -9.42 11.82
N GLY A 84 -5.51 -9.32 10.49
CA GLY A 84 -4.58 -10.05 9.65
C GLY A 84 -3.22 -9.36 9.56
N TYR A 85 -2.30 -9.98 8.83
CA TYR A 85 -1.00 -9.36 8.62
C TYR A 85 -1.12 -8.06 7.81
N GLU A 86 -1.88 -8.10 6.72
CA GLU A 86 -2.08 -6.98 5.80
C GLU A 86 -2.82 -5.83 6.47
N ASP A 87 -3.70 -6.15 7.43
CA ASP A 87 -4.38 -5.17 8.28
C ASP A 87 -3.36 -4.37 9.13
N ASN A 88 -2.49 -5.06 9.86
CA ASN A 88 -1.41 -4.44 10.64
C ASN A 88 -0.40 -3.68 9.76
N ALA A 89 -0.05 -4.24 8.60
CA ALA A 89 0.88 -3.61 7.67
C ALA A 89 0.28 -2.34 7.03
N THR A 90 -1.04 -2.33 6.79
CA THR A 90 -1.78 -1.15 6.33
C THR A 90 -1.71 -0.02 7.35
N LEU A 91 -1.95 -0.32 8.64
CA LEU A 91 -1.85 0.69 9.71
C LEU A 91 -0.43 1.27 9.81
N ARG A 92 0.60 0.42 9.70
CA ARG A 92 2.00 0.88 9.70
C ARG A 92 2.35 1.74 8.49
N PHE A 93 1.79 1.43 7.32
CA PHE A 93 1.94 2.27 6.13
C PHE A 93 1.33 3.67 6.39
N ILE A 94 0.13 3.71 6.98
CA ILE A 94 -0.56 4.96 7.29
C ILE A 94 0.27 5.79 8.28
N ASP A 95 0.73 5.19 9.38
CA ASP A 95 1.57 5.86 10.37
C ASP A 95 2.85 6.41 9.72
N ALA A 96 3.54 5.60 8.93
CA ALA A 96 4.75 6.01 8.22
C ALA A 96 4.51 7.18 7.27
N ASN A 97 3.38 7.19 6.55
CA ASN A 97 3.02 8.25 5.62
C ASN A 97 2.71 9.58 6.35
N ILE A 98 2.00 9.49 7.48
CA ILE A 98 1.69 10.64 8.33
C ILE A 98 2.96 11.24 8.94
N GLU A 99 3.85 10.40 9.48
CA GLU A 99 5.11 10.83 10.09
C GLU A 99 6.05 11.50 9.08
N GLU A 100 6.09 11.02 7.84
CA GLU A 100 6.86 11.62 6.74
C GLU A 100 6.17 12.87 6.16
N ASN A 101 4.94 13.16 6.58
CA ASN A 101 4.12 14.30 6.15
C ASN A 101 4.02 14.39 4.61
N LEU A 102 3.74 13.26 3.96
CA LEU A 102 3.65 13.16 2.51
C LEU A 102 2.19 13.26 2.03
N PRO A 103 1.94 13.87 0.87
CA PRO A 103 0.58 14.05 0.34
C PRO A 103 -0.02 12.78 -0.27
N LEU A 104 0.62 11.62 -0.11
CA LEU A 104 0.18 10.35 -0.66
C LEU A 104 -1.11 9.91 0.03
N LYS A 105 -2.15 9.62 -0.76
CA LYS A 105 -3.42 9.09 -0.27
C LYS A 105 -3.47 7.58 -0.36
N PHE A 106 -4.49 6.97 0.24
CA PHE A 106 -4.73 5.54 0.11
C PHE A 106 -6.23 5.20 0.06
N CYS A 107 -6.54 4.03 -0.49
CA CYS A 107 -7.80 3.33 -0.28
C CYS A 107 -7.53 1.83 -0.15
N ILE A 108 -8.56 1.07 0.23
CA ILE A 108 -8.46 -0.37 0.45
C ILE A 108 -9.15 -1.12 -0.69
N ILE A 109 -8.47 -2.14 -1.24
CA ILE A 109 -9.13 -3.19 -2.04
C ILE A 109 -9.36 -4.41 -1.15
N ILE A 110 -10.61 -4.89 -1.16
CA ILE A 110 -11.01 -6.08 -0.44
C ILE A 110 -10.68 -7.29 -1.31
N GLU A 111 -9.70 -8.08 -0.88
CA GLU A 111 -9.33 -9.31 -1.56
C GLU A 111 -10.30 -10.46 -1.19
N PRO A 112 -10.43 -11.49 -2.06
CA PRO A 112 -11.32 -12.59 -1.83
C PRO A 112 -10.75 -13.55 -0.77
N TYR A 113 -10.90 -13.20 0.50
CA TYR A 113 -10.56 -14.10 1.61
C TYR A 113 -11.55 -15.29 1.65
N THR A 114 -11.07 -16.48 2.01
CA THR A 114 -11.80 -17.74 1.83
C THR A 114 -13.15 -17.77 2.55
N GLY A 115 -14.24 -18.07 1.82
CA GLY A 115 -15.59 -18.29 2.37
C GLY A 115 -16.64 -17.30 1.87
N SER A 116 -17.81 -17.27 2.53
CA SER A 116 -18.85 -16.28 2.26
C SER A 116 -18.49 -14.95 2.93
N ILE A 117 -18.09 -13.96 2.13
CA ILE A 117 -17.72 -12.63 2.62
C ILE A 117 -18.96 -11.93 3.21
N ASN A 118 -18.87 -11.54 4.49
CA ASN A 118 -19.86 -10.66 5.12
C ASN A 118 -19.54 -9.21 4.76
N TYR A 119 -20.03 -8.76 3.59
CA TYR A 119 -19.76 -7.42 3.09
C TYR A 119 -20.20 -6.32 4.06
N THR A 120 -21.32 -6.49 4.77
CA THR A 120 -21.77 -5.51 5.77
C THR A 120 -20.71 -5.30 6.85
N PHE A 121 -20.18 -6.38 7.42
CA PHE A 121 -19.08 -6.30 8.38
C PHE A 121 -17.84 -5.65 7.77
N VAL A 122 -17.43 -6.08 6.58
CA VAL A 122 -16.23 -5.53 5.91
C VAL A 122 -16.38 -4.03 5.64
N TYR A 123 -17.53 -3.57 5.12
CA TYR A 123 -17.77 -2.15 4.88
C TYR A 123 -17.67 -1.32 6.16
N TYR A 124 -18.30 -1.76 7.26
CA TYR A 124 -18.19 -1.06 8.54
C TYR A 124 -16.77 -1.08 9.07
N TYR A 125 -16.09 -2.23 9.01
CA TYR A 125 -14.71 -2.33 9.47
C TYR A 125 -13.80 -1.36 8.70
N ILE A 126 -13.87 -1.35 7.37
CA ILE A 126 -13.06 -0.44 6.55
C ILE A 126 -13.40 1.02 6.83
N TYR A 127 -14.68 1.35 6.98
CA TYR A 127 -15.10 2.71 7.28
C TYR A 127 -14.61 3.18 8.65
N ASP A 128 -14.81 2.37 9.70
CA ASP A 128 -14.53 2.73 11.09
C ASP A 128 -13.03 2.72 11.42
N HIS A 129 -12.24 1.88 10.74
CA HIS A 129 -10.80 1.75 11.00
C HIS A 129 -9.92 2.51 10.00
N TYR A 130 -10.39 2.75 8.77
CA TYR A 130 -9.57 3.38 7.73
C TYR A 130 -10.18 4.68 7.19
N ALA A 131 -11.38 4.63 6.60
CA ALA A 131 -11.90 5.77 5.84
C ALA A 131 -12.31 6.97 6.71
N SER A 132 -12.92 6.71 7.88
CA SER A 132 -13.34 7.75 8.81
C SER A 132 -12.16 8.32 9.62
N PRO A 133 -11.30 7.51 10.29
CA PRO A 133 -10.19 8.04 11.09
C PRO A 133 -9.14 8.78 10.27
N TYR A 134 -8.90 8.34 9.03
CA TYR A 134 -7.87 8.90 8.14
C TYR A 134 -8.48 9.66 6.96
N SER A 135 -9.66 10.27 7.16
CA SER A 135 -10.47 10.90 6.10
C SER A 135 -9.76 11.97 5.26
N SER A 136 -8.69 12.59 5.78
CA SER A 136 -7.87 13.58 5.07
C SER A 136 -6.93 12.96 4.03
N ILE A 137 -6.50 11.72 4.26
CA ILE A 137 -5.56 10.97 3.41
C ILE A 137 -6.18 9.70 2.81
N TYR A 138 -7.44 9.40 3.14
CA TYR A 138 -8.24 8.39 2.44
C TYR A 138 -8.80 8.97 1.13
N VAL A 139 -8.69 8.22 0.03
CA VAL A 139 -9.20 8.64 -1.29
C VAL A 139 -10.72 8.77 -1.22
N LYS A 140 -11.25 9.87 -1.76
CA LYS A 140 -12.68 10.05 -1.96
C LYS A 140 -12.96 10.28 -3.43
N TRP A 141 -13.73 9.39 -4.03
CA TRP A 141 -14.24 9.58 -5.37
C TRP A 141 -15.62 10.23 -5.30
N ARG A 142 -15.74 11.46 -5.81
CA ARG A 142 -17.00 12.23 -5.81
C ARG A 142 -17.64 12.38 -4.42
N GLY A 143 -16.81 12.48 -3.38
CA GLY A 143 -17.26 12.64 -1.99
C GLY A 143 -17.47 11.33 -1.23
N TYR A 144 -17.31 10.18 -1.88
CA TYR A 144 -17.47 8.86 -1.26
C TYR A 144 -16.12 8.14 -1.15
N PRO A 145 -15.88 7.40 -0.04
CA PRO A 145 -14.79 6.43 0.06
C PRO A 145 -14.80 5.41 -1.08
#